data_AF-A0A081D6H8-F1
#
_entry.id   AF-A0A081D6H8-F1
#
_cell.length_a   1.000
_cell.length_b   1.000
_cell.length_c   1.000
_cell.angle_alpha   90.00
_cell.angle_beta   90.00
_cell.angle_gamma   90.00
#
_symmetry.space_group_name_H-M   'P 1'
#
loop_
_entity.id
_entity.type
_entity.pdbx_description
1 polymer ?
#
loop_
_entity_poly.entity_id
_entity_poly.type
_entity_poly.pdbx_seq_one_letter_code
_entity_poly.pdbx_strand_id
1 'polypeptide(L)'
;MFNIERWQEIFETIRKNKLRTFLTSLSVASGIFILVILLGFSSGIQNGVKSQFESDATNRIQVSTRVTTKGFKGLNPGRRLQMTNKDYENLNQKYEDQIEYKTSYITHGGVDR
;
A
#
# COMPACT_ATOMS: atom_id res chain seq x y z
N MET A 1 10.75 -54.05 3.67
CA MET A 1 12.17 -53.91 3.27
C MET A 1 12.66 -52.49 3.60
N PHE A 2 12.42 -52.02 4.83
CA PHE A 2 12.87 -50.71 5.29
C PHE A 2 14.18 -50.92 6.04
N ASN A 3 15.30 -50.46 5.47
CA ASN A 3 16.62 -50.64 6.07
C ASN A 3 16.91 -49.50 7.05
N ILE A 4 16.44 -49.65 8.29
CA ILE A 4 16.80 -48.78 9.42
C ILE A 4 18.33 -48.75 9.64
N GLU A 5 19.00 -49.85 9.33
CA GLU A 5 20.45 -50.02 9.44
C GLU A 5 21.22 -49.03 8.55
N ARG A 6 20.75 -48.80 7.32
CA ARG A 6 21.35 -47.83 6.38
C ARG A 6 21.27 -46.40 6.91
N TRP A 7 20.15 -46.05 7.54
CA TRP A 7 19.98 -44.74 8.15
C TRP A 7 20.90 -44.56 9.36
N GLN A 8 21.04 -45.59 10.20
CA GLN A 8 21.98 -45.56 11.32
C GLN A 8 23.43 -45.37 10.83
N GLU A 9 23.86 -46.09 9.79
CA GLU A 9 25.19 -45.98 9.19
C GLU A 9 25.50 -44.56 8.66
N ILE A 10 24.53 -43.91 8.02
CA ILE A 10 24.66 -42.52 7.55
C ILE A 10 24.81 -41.56 8.75
N PHE A 11 23.98 -41.72 9.79
CA PHE A 11 24.08 -40.92 11.00
C PHE A 11 25.40 -41.12 11.75
N GLU A 12 25.91 -42.35 11.83
CA GLU A 12 27.23 -42.63 12.39
C GLU A 12 28.34 -41.94 11.58
N THR A 13 28.24 -41.97 10.26
CA THR A 13 29.22 -41.32 9.37
C THR A 13 29.19 -39.79 9.51
N ILE A 14 28.00 -39.20 9.61
CA ILE A 14 27.80 -37.77 9.91
C ILE A 14 28.39 -37.43 11.29
N ARG A 15 28.13 -38.27 12.30
CA ARG A 15 28.63 -38.07 13.67
C ARG A 15 30.15 -38.23 13.78
N LYS A 16 30.77 -39.00 12.89
CA LYS A 16 32.22 -39.20 12.80
C LYS A 16 32.95 -37.96 12.27
N ASN A 17 32.32 -37.19 11.38
CA ASN A 17 32.85 -35.94 10.82
C ASN A 17 31.91 -34.74 11.09
N LYS A 18 31.80 -34.36 12.37
CA LYS A 18 30.88 -33.31 12.83
C LYS A 18 31.16 -31.94 12.22
N LEU A 19 32.43 -31.54 12.12
CA LEU A 19 32.83 -30.21 11.62
C LEU A 19 32.47 -30.01 10.14
N ARG A 20 32.83 -30.97 9.29
CA ARG A 20 32.57 -30.88 7.85
C ARG A 20 31.08 -30.88 7.55
N THR A 21 30.32 -31.76 8.20
CA THR A 21 28.88 -31.86 7.96
C THR A 21 28.17 -30.60 8.45
N PHE A 22 28.53 -30.09 9.63
CA PHE A 22 27.97 -28.86 10.18
C PHE A 22 28.23 -27.65 9.29
N LEU A 23 29.48 -27.42 8.87
CA LEU A 23 29.85 -26.30 8.00
C LEU A 23 29.08 -26.35 6.67
N THR A 24 28.94 -27.54 6.07
CA THR A 24 28.22 -27.71 4.81
C THR A 24 26.72 -27.43 4.97
N SER A 25 26.09 -28.00 6.01
CA SER A 25 24.67 -27.75 6.28
C SER A 25 24.39 -26.30 6.67
N LEU A 26 25.32 -25.65 7.39
CA LEU A 26 25.21 -24.26 7.79
C LEU A 26 25.28 -23.33 6.58
N SER A 27 26.18 -23.58 5.62
CA SER A 27 26.25 -22.79 4.39
C SER A 27 24.97 -22.88 3.56
N VAL A 28 24.42 -24.09 3.38
CA VAL A 28 23.17 -24.28 2.63
C VAL A 28 21.99 -23.65 3.36
N ALA A 29 21.90 -23.82 4.69
CA ALA A 29 20.86 -23.22 5.51
C ALA A 29 20.89 -21.69 5.44
N SER A 30 22.08 -21.08 5.55
CA SER A 30 22.24 -19.62 5.42
C SER A 30 21.86 -19.12 4.03
N GLY A 31 22.13 -19.87 2.95
CA GLY A 31 21.73 -19.49 1.60
C GLY A 31 20.21 -19.44 1.43
N ILE A 32 19.51 -20.48 1.88
CA ILE A 32 18.04 -20.52 1.85
C ILE A 32 17.45 -19.45 2.78
N PHE A 33 18.05 -19.24 3.94
CA PHE A 33 17.64 -18.21 4.89
C PHE A 33 17.68 -16.81 4.28
N ILE A 34 18.78 -16.44 3.62
CA ILE A 34 18.90 -15.14 2.93
C ILE A 34 17.86 -15.02 1.82
N LEU A 35 17.63 -16.08 1.04
CA LEU A 35 16.65 -16.08 -0.04
C LEU A 35 15.23 -15.84 0.48
N VAL A 36 14.82 -16.52 1.56
CA VAL A 36 13.50 -16.34 2.18
C VAL A 36 13.35 -14.93 2.76
N ILE A 37 14.38 -14.40 3.42
CA ILE A 37 14.37 -13.02 3.94
C ILE A 37 14.20 -12.01 2.81
N LEU A 38 14.95 -12.14 1.71
CA LEU A 38 14.85 -11.24 0.57
C LEU A 38 13.44 -11.25 -0.04
N LEU A 39 12.84 -12.42 -0.19
CA LEU A 39 11.46 -12.55 -0.67
C LEU A 39 10.47 -11.88 0.29
N GLY A 40 10.61 -12.13 1.58
CA GLY A 40 9.78 -11.49 2.61
C GLY A 40 9.93 -9.97 2.62
N PHE A 41 11.16 -9.47 2.50
CA PHE A 41 11.44 -8.03 2.46
C PHE A 41 10.91 -7.37 1.19
N SER A 42 11.05 -8.03 0.04
CA SER A 42 10.52 -7.56 -1.25
C SER A 42 9.00 -7.40 -1.21
N SER A 43 8.28 -8.45 -0.78
CA SER A 43 6.81 -8.37 -0.66
C SER A 43 6.38 -7.42 0.47
N GLY A 44 7.10 -7.39 1.58
CA GLY A 44 6.83 -6.50 2.71
C GLY A 44 6.93 -5.02 2.33
N ILE A 45 8.00 -4.63 1.62
CA ILE A 45 8.17 -3.27 1.10
C ILE A 45 7.08 -2.95 0.09
N GLN A 46 6.79 -3.84 -0.86
CA GLN A 46 5.75 -3.60 -1.85
C GLN A 46 4.39 -3.31 -1.21
N ASN A 47 4.02 -4.10 -0.19
CA ASN A 47 2.76 -3.92 0.52
C ASN A 47 2.76 -2.67 1.43
N GLY A 48 3.87 -2.38 2.11
CA GLY A 48 4.00 -1.19 2.96
C GLY A 48 3.97 0.11 2.16
N VAL A 49 4.70 0.15 1.04
CA VAL A 49 4.65 1.25 0.08
C VAL A 49 3.22 1.37 -0.47
N LYS A 50 2.63 0.28 -0.96
CA LYS A 50 1.25 0.32 -1.48
C LYS A 50 0.28 0.87 -0.44
N SER A 51 0.32 0.44 0.81
CA SER A 51 -0.54 0.97 1.87
C SER A 51 -0.32 2.46 2.16
N GLN A 52 0.93 2.93 2.11
CA GLN A 52 1.25 4.35 2.30
C GLN A 52 0.78 5.21 1.11
N PHE A 53 0.93 4.71 -0.12
CA PHE A 53 0.51 5.38 -1.35
C PHE A 53 -0.99 5.18 -1.67
N GLU A 54 -1.67 4.21 -1.05
CA GLU A 54 -3.14 4.07 -1.11
C GLU A 54 -3.84 5.27 -0.48
N SER A 55 -3.25 5.90 0.53
CA SER A 55 -3.73 7.19 1.07
C SER A 55 -3.57 8.34 0.07
N ASP A 56 -2.56 8.23 -0.79
CA ASP A 56 -2.29 9.10 -1.94
C ASP A 56 -2.91 8.51 -3.22
N ALA A 57 -4.12 7.95 -3.07
CA ALA A 57 -4.86 7.27 -4.12
C ALA A 57 -4.76 8.02 -5.44
N THR A 58 -4.09 7.39 -6.41
CA THR A 58 -3.85 7.93 -7.76
C THR A 58 -5.15 8.32 -8.49
N ASN A 59 -6.31 7.83 -8.01
CA ASN A 59 -7.64 8.10 -8.55
C ASN A 59 -8.49 9.06 -7.70
N ARG A 60 -7.89 9.86 -6.80
CA ARG A 60 -8.66 10.87 -6.05
C ARG A 60 -8.69 12.21 -6.78
N ILE A 61 -9.89 12.65 -7.16
CA ILE A 61 -10.12 14.01 -7.68
C ILE A 61 -10.61 14.89 -6.54
N GLN A 62 -9.89 15.98 -6.28
CA GLN A 62 -10.29 17.00 -5.30
C GLN A 62 -10.74 18.27 -6.02
N VAL A 63 -12.00 18.65 -5.83
CA VAL A 63 -12.57 19.90 -6.36
C VAL A 63 -12.70 20.90 -5.22
N SER A 64 -12.08 22.08 -5.36
CA SER A 64 -12.23 23.18 -4.42
C SER A 64 -12.58 24.46 -5.16
N THR A 65 -13.41 25.30 -4.54
CA THR A 65 -13.84 26.56 -5.10
C THR A 65 -12.86 27.68 -4.76
N ARG A 66 -12.60 28.54 -5.75
CA ARG A 66 -11.78 29.76 -5.61
C ARG A 66 -12.64 31.01 -5.75
N VAL A 67 -12.03 32.18 -5.57
CA VAL A 67 -12.69 33.47 -5.78
C VAL A 67 -12.97 33.67 -7.27
N THR A 68 -14.18 34.12 -7.61
CA THR A 68 -14.59 34.35 -9.01
C THR A 68 -13.81 35.50 -9.65
N THR A 69 -13.15 35.25 -10.78
CA THR A 69 -12.37 36.26 -11.53
C THR A 69 -13.18 37.02 -12.59
N LYS A 70 -14.29 36.46 -13.05
CA LYS A 70 -15.21 37.08 -14.02
C LYS A 70 -16.62 37.13 -13.46
N GLY A 71 -17.36 38.17 -13.84
CA GLY A 71 -18.78 38.27 -13.54
C GLY A 71 -19.59 37.22 -14.33
N PHE A 72 -20.65 36.69 -13.72
CA PHE A 72 -21.49 35.68 -14.33
C PHE A 72 -22.96 35.93 -13.99
N LYS A 73 -23.86 35.91 -14.98
CA LYS A 73 -25.32 36.14 -14.82
C LYS A 73 -25.67 37.37 -13.94
N GLY A 74 -25.02 38.52 -14.21
CA GLY A 74 -25.27 39.77 -13.47
C GLY A 74 -24.61 39.84 -12.09
N LEU A 75 -23.84 38.82 -11.71
CA LEU A 75 -23.15 38.78 -10.44
C LEU A 75 -21.69 39.25 -10.59
N ASN A 76 -21.27 40.22 -9.76
CA ASN A 76 -19.91 40.82 -9.78
C ASN A 76 -18.77 39.80 -9.53
N PRO A 77 -17.55 40.01 -10.02
CA PRO A 77 -16.39 39.21 -9.62
C PRO A 77 -16.03 39.45 -8.13
N GLY A 78 -15.14 38.62 -7.56
CA GLY A 78 -14.68 38.76 -6.17
C GLY A 78 -15.43 37.96 -5.10
N ARG A 79 -16.39 37.08 -5.46
CA ARG A 79 -17.08 36.22 -4.47
C ARG A 79 -16.37 34.88 -4.28
N ARG A 80 -16.41 34.34 -3.06
CA ARG A 80 -16.14 32.91 -2.83
C ARG A 80 -17.38 32.11 -3.26
N LEU A 81 -17.17 31.14 -4.15
CA LEU A 81 -18.18 30.13 -4.44
C LEU A 81 -18.22 29.15 -3.27
N GLN A 82 -19.38 28.96 -2.65
CA GLN A 82 -19.61 27.85 -1.71
C GLN A 82 -20.26 26.71 -2.49
N MET A 83 -19.69 25.52 -2.39
CA MET A 83 -20.34 24.31 -2.88
C MET A 83 -21.48 23.95 -1.93
N THR A 84 -22.62 23.58 -2.50
CA THR A 84 -23.77 23.09 -1.74
C THR A 84 -23.87 21.57 -1.84
N ASN A 85 -24.58 20.93 -0.91
CA ASN A 85 -24.84 19.47 -0.99
C ASN A 85 -25.61 19.10 -2.28
N LYS A 86 -26.41 20.01 -2.81
CA LYS A 86 -27.11 19.80 -4.08
C LYS A 86 -26.15 19.66 -5.26
N ASP A 87 -25.05 20.41 -5.26
CA ASP A 87 -24.00 20.27 -6.27
C ASP A 87 -23.29 18.91 -6.16
N TYR A 88 -23.09 18.42 -4.93
CA TYR A 88 -22.54 17.10 -4.67
C TYR A 88 -23.46 15.97 -5.17
N GLU A 89 -24.76 16.03 -4.87
CA GLU A 89 -25.75 15.07 -5.37
C GLU A 89 -25.79 15.05 -6.91
N ASN A 90 -25.86 16.23 -7.54
CA ASN A 90 -25.89 16.34 -9.00
C ASN A 90 -24.64 15.74 -9.67
N LEU A 91 -23.45 15.97 -9.11
CA LEU A 91 -22.20 15.40 -9.62
C LEU A 91 -22.19 13.87 -9.46
N ASN A 92 -22.62 13.38 -8.30
CA ASN A 92 -22.63 11.95 -8.00
C ASN A 92 -23.64 11.15 -8.80
N GLN A 93 -24.75 11.76 -9.19
CA GLN A 93 -25.77 11.17 -10.03
C GLN A 93 -25.37 11.19 -11.51
N LYS A 94 -24.71 12.26 -11.96
CA LYS A 94 -24.24 12.39 -13.34
C LYS A 94 -23.08 11.45 -13.68
N TYR A 95 -22.22 11.15 -12.70
CA TYR A 95 -21.03 10.30 -12.86
C TYR A 95 -21.13 9.03 -12.02
N GLU A 96 -22.35 8.53 -11.77
CA GLU A 96 -22.60 7.39 -10.90
C GLU A 96 -21.83 6.14 -11.33
N ASP A 97 -21.74 5.89 -12.64
CA ASP A 97 -21.03 4.74 -13.23
C ASP A 97 -19.49 4.84 -13.16
N GLN A 98 -18.95 6.01 -12.80
CA GLN A 98 -17.50 6.30 -12.84
C GLN A 98 -16.89 6.56 -11.45
N ILE A 99 -17.72 6.70 -10.41
CA ILE A 99 -17.27 7.10 -9.07
C ILE A 99 -17.68 6.03 -8.05
N GLU A 100 -16.72 5.18 -7.67
CA GLU A 100 -16.91 4.08 -6.70
C GLU A 100 -17.00 4.57 -5.25
N TYR A 101 -16.18 5.57 -4.88
CA TYR A 101 -16.13 6.13 -3.53
C TYR A 101 -16.38 7.64 -3.54
N LYS A 102 -17.31 8.10 -2.68
CA LYS A 102 -17.78 9.48 -2.63
C LYS A 102 -17.62 10.02 -1.21
N THR A 103 -16.88 11.12 -1.05
CA THR A 103 -16.75 11.81 0.24
C THR A 103 -16.84 13.31 0.07
N SER A 104 -17.69 13.96 0.87
CA SER A 104 -17.74 15.41 0.99
C SER A 104 -17.09 15.81 2.31
N TYR A 105 -16.05 16.63 2.27
CA TYR A 105 -15.47 17.21 3.48
C TYR A 105 -15.56 18.74 3.39
N ILE A 106 -16.03 19.35 4.47
CA ILE A 106 -16.10 20.80 4.60
C ILE A 106 -14.93 21.23 5.47
N THR A 107 -13.91 21.81 4.86
CA THR A 107 -12.82 22.45 5.60
C THR A 107 -13.24 23.87 5.95
N HIS A 108 -13.69 24.09 7.19
CA HIS A 108 -13.81 25.44 7.74
C HIS A 108 -12.40 25.93 8.09
N GLY A 109 -11.75 26.61 7.15
CA GLY A 109 -10.48 27.29 7.39
C GLY A 109 -10.70 28.57 8.20
N GLY A 110 -10.81 28.43 9.52
CA GLY A 110 -10.60 29.53 10.46
C GLY A 110 -9.10 29.74 10.63
N VAL A 111 -8.56 30.75 9.95
CA VAL A 111 -7.25 31.31 10.31
C VAL A 111 -7.53 32.28 11.44
N ASP A 112 -7.41 31.80 12.69
CA ASP A 112 -7.18 32.68 13.83
C ASP A 112 -5.77 33.24 13.69
N ARG A 113 -5.69 34.48 13.18
CA ARG A 113 -4.61 35.43 13.44
C ARG A 113 -5.20 36.83 13.55
#